data_AF-A0A554GM58-F1
#
_entry.id   AF-A0A554GM58-F1
#
_cell.length_a   1.000
_cell.length_b   1.000
_cell.length_c   1.000
_cell.angle_alpha   90.00
_cell.angle_beta   90.00
_cell.angle_gamma   90.00
#
_symmetry.space_group_name_H-M   'P 1'
#
loop_
_entity.id
_entity.type
_entity.pdbx_description
1 polymer ?
#
loop_
_entity_poly.entity_id
_entity_poly.type
_entity_poly.pdbx_seq_one_letter_code
_entity_poly.pdbx_strand_id
1 'polypeptide(L)'
;MASILSTLPALYQDLLPAFFQKEAPTETKATCSNCAMSRASAQAAVESVDGVEHLFRPDTKCCTYYPRLPNYLIGALLSDDTPEMAEGRRRIEQKIDSRIGVTPQWVKPPAKFNHLYKNAHQFFGRASSLRCPYYALESGGCTIWAYRESVCSTFFCKYVAGQDGRRFWMSLKTYLTLAEYQLSRHALLQLMPEFLMDGRDKPELATTPLSVEDLDDAAPPAKVYAALWKEHAGRERDFYRACFDVVRAVPRDGLERLLGLDGTIELKVLEKLHTQANAPTLPRVLRFNPEATVKWLPDGSVALGYYSEYEAVALPGEAYALLVEFTGQKPVEAVRQHLRDHKQADLDPDILLELHRHRILVEP
;
A
#
# COMPACT_ATOMS: atom_id res chain seq x y z
N MET A 1 4.81 -20.13 7.05
CA MET A 1 4.11 -18.85 6.75
C MET A 1 5.18 -17.79 6.50
N ALA A 2 4.92 -16.82 5.62
CA ALA A 2 5.93 -15.84 5.20
C ALA A 2 6.19 -14.82 6.32
N SER A 3 7.46 -14.46 6.57
CA SER A 3 7.79 -13.36 7.49
C SER A 3 7.51 -12.01 6.83
N ILE A 4 7.33 -10.95 7.63
CA ILE A 4 7.19 -9.58 7.09
C ILE A 4 8.39 -9.25 6.19
N LEU A 5 9.62 -9.58 6.61
CA LEU A 5 10.83 -9.40 5.82
C LEU A 5 10.76 -10.04 4.43
N SER A 6 10.21 -11.26 4.31
CA SER A 6 10.14 -11.97 3.04
C SER A 6 9.20 -11.32 2.01
N THR A 7 8.36 -10.36 2.43
CA THR A 7 7.48 -9.59 1.56
C THR A 7 8.11 -8.30 1.04
N LEU A 8 9.27 -7.91 1.57
CA LEU A 8 9.96 -6.65 1.30
C LEU A 8 11.20 -6.87 0.42
N PRO A 9 11.74 -5.80 -0.21
CA PRO A 9 13.02 -5.87 -0.91
C PRO A 9 14.14 -6.48 -0.07
N ALA A 10 14.96 -7.34 -0.69
CA ALA A 10 15.98 -8.13 0.00
C ALA A 10 16.99 -7.27 0.79
N LEU A 11 17.24 -6.04 0.35
CA LEU A 11 18.14 -5.11 1.05
C LEU A 11 17.72 -4.83 2.50
N TYR A 12 16.44 -4.98 2.83
CA TYR A 12 15.93 -4.72 4.17
C TYR A 12 16.17 -5.86 5.17
N GLN A 13 16.56 -7.05 4.71
CA GLN A 13 16.72 -8.25 5.55
C GLN A 13 17.71 -8.02 6.71
N ASP A 14 18.81 -7.33 6.42
CA ASP A 14 19.86 -7.07 7.40
C ASP A 14 19.66 -5.75 8.16
N LEU A 15 18.88 -4.83 7.60
CA LEU A 15 18.65 -3.49 8.14
C LEU A 15 17.51 -3.44 9.17
N LEU A 16 16.38 -4.09 8.89
CA LEU A 16 15.17 -3.95 9.71
C LEU A 16 15.27 -4.73 11.02
N PRO A 17 14.67 -4.22 12.12
CA PRO A 17 14.77 -4.83 13.44
C PRO A 17 14.13 -6.22 13.50
N ALA A 18 14.45 -6.98 14.56
CA ALA A 18 14.04 -8.38 14.69
C ALA A 18 12.52 -8.60 14.60
N PHE A 19 11.71 -7.60 14.95
CA PHE A 19 10.26 -7.62 14.79
C PHE A 19 9.81 -8.07 13.38
N PHE A 20 10.52 -7.65 12.32
CA PHE A 20 10.14 -7.96 10.95
C PHE A 20 10.35 -9.45 10.57
N GLN A 21 11.01 -10.23 11.43
CA GLN A 21 11.09 -11.69 11.27
C GLN A 21 9.79 -12.40 11.68
N LYS A 22 8.88 -11.70 12.40
CA LYS A 22 7.55 -12.22 12.70
C LYS A 22 6.76 -12.48 11.42
N GLU A 23 5.77 -13.35 11.54
CA GLU A 23 4.88 -13.70 10.45
C GLU A 23 4.07 -12.50 9.96
N ALA A 24 3.94 -12.33 8.64
CA ALA A 24 3.05 -11.34 8.06
C ALA A 24 1.59 -11.86 8.04
N PRO A 25 0.58 -11.01 8.32
CA PRO A 25 -0.80 -11.33 7.98
C PRO A 25 -0.90 -11.75 6.52
N THR A 26 -1.43 -12.94 6.23
CA THR A 26 -1.48 -13.45 4.85
C THR A 26 -2.71 -12.91 4.12
N GLU A 27 -2.51 -12.10 3.08
CA GLU A 27 -3.60 -11.47 2.32
C GLU A 27 -4.04 -12.31 1.11
N THR A 28 -4.73 -13.42 1.38
CA THR A 28 -5.24 -14.33 0.33
C THR A 28 -6.31 -13.70 -0.56
N LYS A 29 -7.00 -12.65 -0.08
CA LYS A 29 -8.03 -11.90 -0.82
C LYS A 29 -7.45 -10.91 -1.85
N ALA A 30 -6.13 -10.67 -1.88
CA ALA A 30 -5.51 -9.61 -2.67
C ALA A 30 -4.22 -10.07 -3.39
N THR A 31 -4.30 -11.18 -4.14
CA THR A 31 -3.16 -11.69 -4.93
C THR A 31 -3.09 -11.01 -6.30
N CYS A 32 -1.88 -10.64 -6.75
CA CYS A 32 -1.70 -9.99 -8.06
C CYS A 32 -1.89 -10.97 -9.24
N SER A 33 -1.53 -12.23 -9.07
CA SER A 33 -1.68 -13.29 -10.09
C SER A 33 -3.14 -13.66 -10.33
N ASN A 34 -3.98 -13.62 -9.29
CA ASN A 34 -5.42 -13.83 -9.37
C ASN A 34 -6.17 -12.68 -8.69
N CYS A 35 -6.22 -11.53 -9.37
CA CYS A 35 -6.72 -10.28 -8.80
C CYS A 35 -8.22 -10.35 -8.51
N ALA A 36 -8.60 -10.35 -7.23
CA ALA A 36 -10.00 -10.38 -6.79
C ALA A 36 -10.82 -9.14 -7.20
N MET A 37 -10.13 -8.06 -7.62
CA MET A 37 -10.76 -6.84 -8.11
C MET A 37 -10.78 -6.76 -9.65
N SER A 38 -10.17 -7.69 -10.37
CA SER A 38 -10.18 -7.68 -11.84
C SER A 38 -11.49 -8.24 -12.37
N ARG A 39 -12.13 -7.56 -13.33
CA ARG A 39 -13.36 -8.05 -13.99
C ARG A 39 -13.25 -9.46 -14.56
N ALA A 40 -12.05 -9.86 -14.99
CA ALA A 40 -11.84 -11.17 -15.60
C ALA A 40 -11.82 -12.33 -14.58
N SER A 41 -11.54 -12.04 -13.31
CA SER A 41 -11.31 -13.08 -12.27
C SER A 41 -12.18 -12.91 -11.03
N ALA A 42 -12.91 -11.80 -10.91
CA ALA A 42 -13.85 -11.58 -9.82
C ALA A 42 -15.03 -12.57 -9.94
N GLN A 43 -14.95 -13.68 -9.22
CA GLN A 43 -16.05 -14.64 -9.07
C GLN A 43 -17.12 -14.04 -8.16
N ALA A 44 -18.39 -14.16 -8.55
CA ALA A 44 -19.54 -13.70 -7.77
C ALA A 44 -19.43 -12.25 -7.28
N ALA A 45 -18.98 -11.33 -8.15
CA ALA A 45 -18.92 -9.91 -7.82
C ALA A 45 -20.34 -9.42 -7.49
N VAL A 46 -20.60 -9.21 -6.21
CA VAL A 46 -21.79 -8.51 -5.74
C VAL A 46 -21.80 -7.16 -6.43
N GLU A 47 -22.93 -6.82 -7.07
CA GLU A 47 -23.10 -5.52 -7.69
C GLU A 47 -22.77 -4.42 -6.68
N SER A 48 -22.12 -3.36 -7.15
CA SER A 48 -21.67 -2.32 -6.24
C SER A 48 -22.83 -1.77 -5.41
N VAL A 49 -22.56 -1.57 -4.13
CA VAL A 49 -23.53 -1.07 -3.16
C VAL A 49 -24.01 0.34 -3.55
N ASP A 50 -23.15 1.16 -4.14
CA ASP A 50 -23.47 2.53 -4.59
C ASP A 50 -23.86 2.63 -6.09
N GLY A 51 -23.89 1.53 -6.82
CA GLY A 51 -24.17 1.52 -8.27
C GLY A 51 -22.99 1.96 -9.16
N VAL A 52 -21.82 2.23 -8.58
CA VAL A 52 -20.59 2.59 -9.30
C VAL A 52 -19.72 1.35 -9.50
N GLU A 53 -19.21 1.13 -10.71
CA GLU A 53 -18.35 -0.02 -10.97
C GLU A 53 -16.97 0.11 -10.30
N HIS A 54 -16.72 -0.65 -9.24
CA HIS A 54 -15.46 -0.64 -8.49
C HIS A 54 -14.41 -1.66 -8.96
N LEU A 55 -14.76 -2.51 -9.93
CA LEU A 55 -13.83 -3.50 -10.46
C LEU A 55 -12.77 -2.86 -11.36
N PHE A 56 -11.53 -3.31 -11.17
CA PHE A 56 -10.37 -2.92 -11.95
C PHE A 56 -10.38 -3.56 -13.33
N ARG A 57 -9.74 -2.88 -14.28
CA ARG A 57 -9.51 -3.46 -15.60
C ARG A 57 -8.46 -4.57 -15.50
N PRO A 58 -8.60 -5.65 -16.29
CA PRO A 58 -7.61 -6.73 -16.31
C PRO A 58 -6.20 -6.27 -16.71
N ASP A 59 -6.10 -5.22 -17.54
CA ASP A 59 -4.86 -4.68 -18.09
C ASP A 59 -4.22 -3.57 -17.24
N THR A 60 -4.78 -3.26 -16.07
CA THR A 60 -4.18 -2.33 -15.09
C THR A 60 -4.16 -2.88 -13.67
N LYS A 61 -5.19 -3.63 -13.25
CA LYS A 61 -5.38 -4.07 -11.86
C LYS A 61 -5.23 -2.88 -10.90
N CYS A 62 -4.61 -3.05 -9.73
CA CYS A 62 -4.23 -1.94 -8.85
C CYS A 62 -2.95 -1.19 -9.30
N CYS A 63 -2.31 -1.61 -10.39
CA CYS A 63 -1.09 -0.98 -10.93
C CYS A 63 -1.42 0.29 -11.73
N THR A 64 -2.26 1.16 -11.17
CA THR A 64 -2.49 2.54 -11.64
C THR A 64 -1.85 3.59 -10.73
N TYR A 65 -1.01 3.14 -9.79
CA TYR A 65 -0.14 3.97 -8.99
C TYR A 65 1.27 3.94 -9.58
N TYR A 66 1.87 5.11 -9.77
CA TYR A 66 3.27 5.23 -10.16
C TYR A 66 4.09 5.44 -8.87
N PRO A 67 4.97 4.49 -8.50
CA PRO A 67 5.78 4.61 -7.29
C PRO A 67 6.82 5.73 -7.36
N ARG A 68 7.13 6.30 -6.20
CA ARG A 68 8.28 7.18 -5.98
C ARG A 68 9.43 6.36 -5.39
N LEU A 69 10.40 6.00 -6.21
CA LEU A 69 11.50 5.13 -5.80
C LEU A 69 12.66 5.94 -5.19
N PRO A 70 13.14 5.61 -3.98
CA PRO A 70 14.33 6.25 -3.41
C PRO A 70 15.59 5.88 -4.17
N ASN A 71 16.54 6.82 -4.17
CA ASN A 71 17.85 6.68 -4.82
C ASN A 71 18.54 5.32 -4.64
N TYR A 72 18.55 4.78 -3.42
CA TYR A 72 19.20 3.50 -3.13
C TYR A 72 18.41 2.28 -3.64
N LEU A 73 17.07 2.33 -3.73
CA LEU A 73 16.29 1.24 -4.32
C LEU A 73 16.51 1.18 -5.84
N ILE A 74 16.65 2.35 -6.47
CA ILE A 74 17.04 2.44 -7.89
C ILE A 74 18.43 1.86 -8.07
N GLY A 75 19.39 2.25 -7.22
CA GLY A 75 20.73 1.69 -7.23
C GLY A 75 20.75 0.17 -7.05
N ALA A 76 19.95 -0.35 -6.12
CA ALA A 76 19.82 -1.78 -5.87
C ALA A 76 19.30 -2.53 -7.10
N LEU A 77 18.24 -2.02 -7.75
CA LEU A 77 17.71 -2.58 -8.98
C LEU A 77 18.73 -2.52 -10.13
N LEU A 78 19.40 -1.39 -10.30
CA LEU A 78 20.42 -1.24 -11.35
C LEU A 78 21.57 -2.24 -11.13
N SER A 79 21.92 -2.54 -9.88
CA SER A 79 23.01 -3.47 -9.49
C SER A 79 22.60 -4.94 -9.43
N ASP A 80 21.34 -5.26 -9.66
CA ASP A 80 20.88 -6.64 -9.79
C ASP A 80 21.02 -7.09 -11.25
N ASP A 81 21.95 -7.98 -11.56
CA ASP A 81 22.17 -8.48 -12.93
C ASP A 81 21.32 -9.71 -13.28
N THR A 82 20.40 -10.15 -12.41
CA THR A 82 19.55 -11.31 -12.68
C THR A 82 18.71 -11.11 -13.96
N PRO A 83 18.47 -12.19 -14.74
CA PRO A 83 17.63 -12.13 -15.93
C PRO A 83 16.20 -11.63 -15.64
N GLU A 84 15.65 -12.01 -14.48
CA GLU A 84 14.29 -11.65 -14.06
C GLU A 84 14.12 -10.14 -13.93
N MET A 85 15.17 -9.42 -13.53
CA MET A 85 15.14 -7.97 -13.36
C MET A 85 15.56 -7.18 -14.61
N ALA A 86 15.95 -7.83 -15.71
CA ALA A 86 16.46 -7.15 -16.91
C ALA A 86 15.47 -6.13 -17.48
N GLU A 87 14.18 -6.50 -17.56
CA GLU A 87 13.14 -5.59 -18.05
C GLU A 87 12.87 -4.43 -17.07
N GLY A 88 12.96 -4.69 -15.76
CA GLY A 88 12.86 -3.66 -14.74
C GLY A 88 13.98 -2.63 -14.85
N ARG A 89 15.23 -3.10 -15.00
CA ARG A 89 16.41 -2.26 -15.23
C ARG A 89 16.24 -1.41 -16.48
N ARG A 90 15.92 -2.02 -17.61
CA ARG A 90 15.71 -1.32 -18.90
C ARG A 90 14.70 -0.17 -18.79
N ARG A 91 13.55 -0.42 -18.13
CA ARG A 91 12.51 0.61 -17.94
C ARG A 91 12.96 1.75 -17.03
N ILE A 92 13.70 1.44 -15.98
CA ILE A 92 14.24 2.46 -15.07
C ILE A 92 15.34 3.27 -15.73
N GLU A 93 16.21 2.65 -16.52
CA GLU A 93 17.21 3.34 -17.34
C GLU A 93 16.54 4.29 -18.34
N GLN A 94 15.51 3.84 -19.04
CA GLN A 94 14.72 4.70 -19.94
C GLN A 94 14.08 5.87 -19.18
N LYS A 95 13.58 5.64 -17.96
CA LYS A 95 13.04 6.71 -17.10
C LYS A 95 14.14 7.71 -16.70
N ILE A 96 15.32 7.23 -16.34
CA ILE A 96 16.48 8.09 -16.02
C ILE A 96 16.86 8.94 -17.23
N ASP A 97 16.97 8.34 -18.41
CA ASP A 97 17.31 9.05 -19.67
C ASP A 97 16.30 10.14 -20.03
N SER A 98 15.02 9.93 -19.71
CA SER A 98 13.97 10.95 -19.93
C SER A 98 14.15 12.20 -19.06
N ARG A 99 14.84 12.08 -17.91
CA ARG A 99 15.01 13.13 -16.87
C ARG A 99 13.71 13.66 -16.24
N ILE A 100 12.55 13.19 -16.66
CA ILE A 100 11.25 13.63 -16.17
C ILE A 100 11.02 13.04 -14.78
N GLY A 101 10.94 13.89 -13.75
CA GLY A 101 10.76 13.41 -12.37
C GLY A 101 11.96 12.60 -11.86
N VAL A 102 13.18 12.89 -12.34
CA VAL A 102 14.42 12.20 -11.94
C VAL A 102 15.28 13.20 -11.15
N THR A 103 15.48 12.92 -9.87
CA THR A 103 16.26 13.76 -8.96
C THR A 103 17.28 12.92 -8.18
N PRO A 104 18.32 13.53 -7.59
CA PRO A 104 19.27 12.82 -6.74
C PRO A 104 18.61 11.99 -5.62
N GLN A 105 17.44 12.42 -5.11
CA GLN A 105 16.74 11.70 -4.05
C GLN A 105 15.75 10.65 -4.58
N TRP A 106 15.08 10.92 -5.70
CA TRP A 106 13.93 10.12 -6.14
C TRP A 106 13.87 9.96 -7.67
N VAL A 107 13.40 8.79 -8.10
CA VAL A 107 12.69 8.66 -9.39
C VAL A 107 11.21 8.66 -9.10
N LYS A 108 10.53 9.73 -9.49
CA LYS A 108 9.11 9.99 -9.18
C LYS A 108 8.24 10.04 -10.44
N PRO A 109 6.91 9.96 -10.27
CA PRO A 109 6.00 10.15 -11.40
C PRO A 109 6.15 11.55 -12.01
N PRO A 110 5.89 11.71 -13.32
CA PRO A 110 5.77 13.02 -13.95
C PRO A 110 4.75 13.91 -13.21
N ALA A 111 4.93 15.23 -13.23
CA ALA A 111 4.02 16.15 -12.54
C ALA A 111 2.57 16.04 -13.07
N LYS A 112 2.42 15.89 -14.40
CA LYS A 112 1.14 15.59 -15.06
C LYS A 112 0.47 14.33 -14.52
N PHE A 113 1.22 13.24 -14.32
CA PHE A 113 0.68 12.03 -13.70
C PHE A 113 0.18 12.30 -12.28
N ASN A 114 0.98 12.98 -11.45
CA ASN A 114 0.58 13.31 -10.06
C ASN A 114 -0.69 14.18 -10.03
N HIS A 115 -0.80 15.14 -10.96
CA HIS A 115 -1.98 15.98 -11.08
C HIS A 115 -3.22 15.17 -11.44
N LEU A 116 -3.13 14.28 -12.44
CA LEU A 116 -4.22 13.39 -12.81
C LEU A 116 -4.58 12.47 -11.65
N TYR A 117 -3.61 11.75 -11.09
CA TYR A 117 -3.82 10.79 -10.01
C TYR A 117 -4.50 11.40 -8.79
N LYS A 118 -4.13 12.63 -8.40
CA LYS A 118 -4.75 13.36 -7.29
C LYS A 118 -6.22 13.72 -7.55
N ASN A 119 -6.58 14.06 -8.79
CA ASN A 119 -7.92 14.53 -9.16
C ASN A 119 -8.82 13.43 -9.75
N ALA A 120 -8.28 12.23 -9.96
CA ALA A 120 -8.93 11.11 -10.64
C ALA A 120 -9.03 9.86 -9.74
N HIS A 121 -9.09 10.02 -8.42
CA HIS A 121 -9.09 8.92 -7.44
C HIS A 121 -10.14 7.85 -7.75
N GLN A 122 -11.33 8.26 -8.20
CA GLN A 122 -12.38 7.33 -8.60
C GLN A 122 -11.93 6.39 -9.71
N PHE A 123 -11.04 6.81 -10.61
CA PHE A 123 -10.57 5.99 -11.74
C PHE A 123 -9.40 5.06 -11.40
N PHE A 124 -9.03 4.94 -10.12
CA PHE A 124 -8.02 3.98 -9.67
C PHE A 124 -8.37 2.57 -10.13
N GLY A 125 -7.37 1.88 -10.71
CA GLY A 125 -7.51 0.56 -11.32
C GLY A 125 -8.39 0.49 -12.57
N ARG A 126 -8.96 1.62 -13.01
CA ARG A 126 -9.97 1.67 -14.09
C ARG A 126 -9.54 2.53 -15.29
N ALA A 127 -8.55 3.39 -15.15
CA ALA A 127 -8.00 4.18 -16.26
C ALA A 127 -6.70 3.58 -16.80
N SER A 128 -6.69 3.22 -18.09
CA SER A 128 -5.47 2.76 -18.79
C SER A 128 -4.41 3.86 -18.87
N SER A 129 -4.82 5.13 -18.91
CA SER A 129 -3.90 6.29 -18.90
C SER A 129 -3.14 6.45 -17.58
N LEU A 130 -3.59 5.83 -16.50
CA LEU A 130 -2.90 5.83 -15.19
C LEU A 130 -2.03 4.59 -14.99
N ARG A 131 -1.92 3.69 -15.97
CA ARG A 131 -1.14 2.46 -15.85
C ARG A 131 0.31 2.76 -15.45
N CYS A 132 0.77 2.10 -14.40
CA CYS A 132 2.15 2.17 -13.94
C CYS A 132 3.10 1.73 -15.07
N PRO A 133 4.17 2.49 -15.35
CA PRO A 133 5.12 2.13 -16.41
C PRO A 133 5.89 0.84 -16.11
N TYR A 134 5.87 0.35 -14.87
CA TYR A 134 6.51 -0.91 -14.47
C TYR A 134 5.56 -2.11 -14.51
N TYR A 135 4.32 -1.93 -14.97
CA TYR A 135 3.41 -3.04 -15.22
C TYR A 135 3.75 -3.74 -16.53
N ALA A 136 4.01 -5.04 -16.48
CA ALA A 136 4.21 -5.88 -17.66
C ALA A 136 2.87 -6.45 -18.12
N LEU A 137 2.40 -6.04 -19.30
CA LEU A 137 1.13 -6.52 -19.86
C LEU A 137 1.13 -8.02 -20.13
N GLU A 138 2.25 -8.55 -20.61
CA GLU A 138 2.38 -9.95 -21.00
C GLU A 138 2.29 -10.89 -19.80
N SER A 139 2.97 -10.58 -18.69
CA SER A 139 2.93 -11.39 -17.47
C SER A 139 1.84 -10.96 -16.48
N GLY A 140 1.25 -9.78 -16.66
CA GLY A 140 0.32 -9.17 -15.73
C GLY A 140 0.92 -8.83 -14.36
N GLY A 141 2.25 -8.71 -14.28
CA GLY A 141 3.05 -8.49 -13.06
C GLY A 141 3.83 -7.18 -13.05
N CYS A 142 4.62 -6.96 -12.00
CA CYS A 142 5.48 -5.78 -11.85
C CYS A 142 6.93 -6.12 -12.22
N THR A 143 7.53 -5.36 -13.13
CA THR A 143 8.92 -5.59 -13.59
C THR A 143 9.97 -5.19 -12.56
N ILE A 144 9.57 -4.48 -11.50
CA ILE A 144 10.44 -4.06 -10.39
C ILE A 144 9.99 -4.66 -9.06
N TRP A 145 9.28 -5.80 -9.07
CA TRP A 145 8.62 -6.36 -7.88
C TRP A 145 9.55 -6.51 -6.67
N ALA A 146 10.80 -6.93 -6.89
CA ALA A 146 11.82 -7.12 -5.86
C ALA A 146 12.35 -5.81 -5.25
N TYR A 147 12.10 -4.65 -5.88
CA TYR A 147 12.61 -3.33 -5.52
C TYR A 147 11.49 -2.30 -5.38
N ARG A 148 10.30 -2.74 -4.96
CA ARG A 148 9.15 -1.88 -4.71
C ARG A 148 9.37 -1.02 -3.48
N GLU A 149 8.90 0.22 -3.55
CA GLU A 149 8.83 1.12 -2.39
C GLU A 149 7.66 0.77 -1.46
N SER A 150 7.58 1.49 -0.35
CA SER A 150 6.67 1.27 0.77
C SER A 150 5.22 1.10 0.34
N VAL A 151 4.67 1.99 -0.48
CA VAL A 151 3.26 1.92 -0.92
C VAL A 151 3.00 0.62 -1.68
N CYS A 152 3.78 0.34 -2.72
CA CYS A 152 3.59 -0.85 -3.55
C CYS A 152 3.84 -2.16 -2.79
N SER A 153 4.72 -2.15 -1.78
CA SER A 153 5.03 -3.32 -0.94
C SER A 153 3.94 -3.64 0.08
N THR A 154 3.13 -2.64 0.48
CA THR A 154 2.11 -2.79 1.52
C THR A 154 0.67 -2.58 1.04
N PHE A 155 0.46 -2.34 -0.26
CA PHE A 155 -0.87 -2.10 -0.80
C PHE A 155 -1.64 -3.41 -1.04
N PHE A 156 -2.82 -3.50 -0.44
CA PHE A 156 -3.80 -4.56 -0.68
C PHE A 156 -5.17 -3.93 -0.89
N CYS A 157 -5.94 -4.44 -1.86
CA CYS A 157 -7.29 -3.94 -2.14
C CYS A 157 -8.36 -4.50 -1.18
N LYS A 158 -8.10 -5.70 -0.64
CA LYS A 158 -8.95 -6.42 0.31
C LYS A 158 -8.07 -6.98 1.42
N TYR A 159 -8.64 -7.12 2.60
CA TYR A 159 -7.90 -7.53 3.80
C TYR A 159 -8.57 -8.74 4.46
N VAL A 160 -7.83 -9.82 4.63
CA VAL A 160 -8.28 -11.03 5.35
C VAL A 160 -8.61 -10.68 6.79
N ALA A 161 -7.82 -9.79 7.40
CA ALA A 161 -8.08 -9.30 8.76
C ALA A 161 -8.99 -8.07 8.82
N GLY A 162 -9.74 -7.79 7.76
CA GLY A 162 -10.63 -6.64 7.68
C GLY A 162 -9.93 -5.33 7.99
N GLN A 163 -10.56 -4.49 8.82
CA GLN A 163 -10.02 -3.19 9.20
C GLN A 163 -8.72 -3.29 10.01
N ASP A 164 -8.50 -4.36 10.77
CA ASP A 164 -7.28 -4.53 11.57
C ASP A 164 -6.09 -4.87 10.66
N GLY A 165 -6.31 -5.69 9.62
CA GLY A 165 -5.33 -5.91 8.55
C GLY A 165 -4.99 -4.61 7.83
N ARG A 166 -6.00 -3.83 7.44
CA ARG A 166 -5.79 -2.51 6.81
C ARG A 166 -4.93 -1.59 7.66
N ARG A 167 -5.23 -1.50 8.96
CA ARG A 167 -4.46 -0.68 9.92
C ARG A 167 -3.01 -1.13 10.01
N PHE A 168 -2.78 -2.44 10.15
CA PHE A 168 -1.44 -3.02 10.19
C PHE A 168 -0.64 -2.65 8.94
N TRP A 169 -1.16 -2.93 7.73
CA TRP A 169 -0.44 -2.65 6.48
C TRP A 169 -0.21 -1.15 6.26
N MET A 170 -1.16 -0.31 6.65
CA MET A 170 -0.99 1.15 6.59
C MET A 170 0.07 1.65 7.57
N SER A 171 0.18 1.07 8.77
CA SER A 171 1.25 1.40 9.72
C SER A 171 2.60 0.89 9.25
N LEU A 172 2.67 -0.31 8.66
CA LEU A 172 3.88 -0.83 8.04
C LEU A 172 4.35 0.09 6.92
N LYS A 173 3.42 0.58 6.08
CA LYS A 173 3.70 1.58 5.05
C LYS A 173 4.34 2.83 5.65
N THR A 174 3.75 3.39 6.71
CA THR A 174 4.27 4.60 7.38
C THR A 174 5.70 4.39 7.88
N TYR A 175 5.97 3.26 8.55
CA TYR A 175 7.31 2.92 9.02
C TYR A 175 8.30 2.80 7.85
N LEU A 176 7.92 2.10 6.78
CA LEU A 176 8.79 1.92 5.61
C LEU A 176 9.02 3.24 4.86
N THR A 177 8.02 4.11 4.74
CA THR A 177 8.18 5.44 4.15
C THR A 177 9.17 6.28 4.96
N LEU A 178 9.11 6.23 6.29
CA LEU A 178 10.09 6.89 7.16
C LEU A 178 11.50 6.31 6.91
N ALA A 179 11.64 4.99 6.85
CA ALA A 179 12.91 4.34 6.57
C ALA A 179 13.48 4.72 5.20
N GLU A 180 12.66 4.67 4.15
CA GLU A 180 13.04 5.07 2.80
C GLU A 180 13.53 6.52 2.74
N TYR A 181 12.82 7.42 3.41
CA TYR A 181 13.17 8.83 3.44
C TYR A 181 14.52 9.06 4.16
N GLN A 182 14.72 8.45 5.34
CA GLN A 182 15.96 8.62 6.10
C GLN A 182 17.16 7.93 5.45
N LEU A 183 16.99 6.73 4.88
CA LEU A 183 18.05 6.05 4.13
C LEU A 183 18.44 6.83 2.88
N SER A 184 17.46 7.38 2.16
CA SER A 184 17.73 8.21 1.00
C SER A 184 18.49 9.49 1.35
N ARG A 185 18.11 10.16 2.45
CA ARG A 185 18.83 11.34 2.97
C ARG A 185 20.22 10.98 3.49
N HIS A 186 20.37 9.82 4.13
CA HIS A 186 21.68 9.35 4.56
C HIS A 186 22.64 9.20 3.37
N ALA A 187 22.20 8.57 2.27
CA ALA A 187 22.98 8.47 1.04
C ALA A 187 23.33 9.86 0.47
N LEU A 188 22.36 10.78 0.43
CA LEU A 188 22.60 12.15 -0.03
C LEU A 188 23.59 12.90 0.85
N LEU A 189 23.52 12.75 2.17
CA LEU A 189 24.46 13.41 3.08
C LEU A 189 25.90 12.98 2.82
N GLN A 190 26.13 11.74 2.40
CA GLN A 190 27.46 11.23 2.07
C GLN A 190 27.94 11.65 0.68
N LEU A 191 27.04 11.69 -0.31
CA LEU A 191 27.41 11.79 -1.73
C LEU A 191 27.14 13.18 -2.35
N MET A 192 26.15 13.91 -1.82
CA MET A 192 25.71 15.22 -2.31
C MET A 192 25.09 16.04 -1.17
N PRO A 193 25.84 16.36 -0.10
CA PRO A 193 25.31 16.99 1.12
C PRO A 193 24.65 18.34 0.85
N GLU A 194 25.12 19.08 -0.15
CA GLU A 194 24.58 20.36 -0.57
C GLU A 194 23.12 20.26 -1.06
N PHE A 195 22.66 19.10 -1.53
CA PHE A 195 21.25 18.89 -1.87
C PHE A 195 20.35 19.05 -0.64
N LEU A 196 20.81 18.57 0.52
CA LEU A 196 20.11 18.69 1.80
C LEU A 196 20.24 20.11 2.37
N MET A 197 21.43 20.71 2.27
CA MET A 197 21.68 22.07 2.78
C MET A 197 20.88 23.13 2.01
N ASP A 198 20.67 22.91 0.70
CA ASP A 198 19.78 23.72 -0.15
C ASP A 198 18.28 23.49 0.18
N GLY A 199 17.94 22.55 1.06
CA GLY A 199 16.58 22.20 1.46
C GLY A 199 15.76 21.50 0.37
N ARG A 200 16.43 20.87 -0.62
CA ARG A 200 15.78 20.21 -1.77
C ARG A 200 15.20 18.83 -1.44
N ASP A 201 15.48 18.31 -0.26
CA ASP A 201 14.91 17.05 0.26
C ASP A 201 13.49 17.22 0.78
N LYS A 202 13.09 18.45 1.10
CA LYS A 202 11.78 18.75 1.67
C LYS A 202 10.66 18.33 0.71
N PRO A 203 9.49 17.92 1.25
CA PRO A 203 8.33 17.60 0.42
C PRO A 203 7.97 18.78 -0.48
N GLU A 204 7.82 18.51 -1.78
CA GLU A 204 7.26 19.51 -2.70
C GLU A 204 5.86 19.88 -2.22
N LEU A 205 5.65 21.16 -1.93
CA LEU A 205 4.31 21.68 -1.66
C LEU A 205 3.46 21.47 -2.91
N ALA A 206 2.27 20.90 -2.73
CA ALA A 206 1.36 20.51 -3.80
C ALA A 206 0.74 21.69 -4.59
N THR A 207 1.36 22.87 -4.54
CA THR A 207 0.89 24.14 -5.07
C THR A 207 1.70 24.65 -6.25
N THR A 208 2.78 23.97 -6.66
CA THR A 208 3.51 24.35 -7.88
C THR A 208 2.64 24.11 -9.11
N PRO A 209 2.34 25.16 -9.91
CA PRO A 209 1.63 24.99 -11.17
C PRO A 209 2.40 24.08 -12.13
N LEU A 210 1.68 23.34 -12.97
CA LEU A 210 2.31 22.58 -14.06
C LEU A 210 2.93 23.55 -15.07
N SER A 211 4.18 23.28 -15.45
CA SER A 211 4.86 23.95 -16.56
C SER A 211 4.41 23.40 -17.92
N VAL A 212 4.80 24.07 -19.01
CA VAL A 212 4.56 23.55 -20.37
C VAL A 212 5.30 22.23 -20.57
N GLU A 213 6.54 22.16 -20.08
CA GLU A 213 7.36 20.96 -20.11
C GLU A 213 6.69 19.79 -19.36
N ASP A 214 6.00 20.07 -18.25
CA ASP A 214 5.24 19.04 -17.52
C ASP A 214 4.05 18.51 -18.33
N LEU A 215 3.37 19.37 -19.10
CA LEU A 215 2.22 18.98 -19.90
C LEU A 215 2.62 18.22 -21.17
N ASP A 216 3.74 18.59 -21.77
CA ASP A 216 4.32 18.01 -22.97
C ASP A 216 5.19 16.77 -22.69
N ASP A 217 5.30 16.36 -21.41
CA ASP A 217 6.15 15.26 -20.98
C ASP A 217 7.60 15.43 -21.48
N ALA A 218 8.13 16.66 -21.35
CA ALA A 218 9.47 17.05 -21.77
C ALA A 218 10.47 17.07 -20.60
N ALA A 219 11.74 16.84 -20.92
CA ALA A 219 12.83 16.95 -19.94
C ALA A 219 12.91 18.38 -19.38
N PRO A 220 13.33 18.55 -18.10
CA PRO A 220 13.50 19.88 -17.53
C PRO A 220 14.56 20.69 -18.32
N PRO A 221 14.46 22.03 -18.35
CA PRO A 221 15.45 22.88 -19.00
C PRO A 221 16.89 22.56 -18.56
N ALA A 222 17.84 22.59 -19.49
CA ALA A 222 19.22 22.15 -19.23
C ALA A 222 19.87 22.84 -18.01
N LYS A 223 19.57 24.13 -17.78
CA LYS A 223 20.04 24.88 -16.60
C LYS A 223 19.46 24.34 -15.29
N VAL A 224 18.18 23.99 -15.28
CA VAL A 224 17.51 23.40 -14.11
C VAL A 224 18.08 22.03 -13.81
N TYR A 225 18.25 21.21 -14.85
CA TYR A 225 18.87 19.89 -14.75
C TYR A 225 20.31 19.95 -14.22
N ALA A 226 21.16 20.79 -14.79
CA ALA A 226 22.55 20.96 -14.35
C ALA A 226 22.64 21.49 -12.91
N ALA A 227 21.76 22.41 -12.51
CA ALA A 227 21.71 22.91 -11.13
C ALA A 227 21.22 21.85 -10.12
N LEU A 228 20.38 20.92 -10.57
CA LEU A 228 19.85 19.83 -9.74
C LEU A 228 20.89 18.73 -9.51
N TRP A 229 21.61 18.35 -10.57
CA TRP A 229 22.55 17.22 -10.54
C TRP A 229 24.01 17.62 -10.31
N LYS A 230 24.35 18.90 -10.48
CA LYS A 230 25.70 19.45 -10.28
C LYS A 230 26.75 18.60 -10.99
N GLU A 231 27.79 18.13 -10.29
CA GLU A 231 28.85 17.30 -10.86
C GLU A 231 28.41 15.89 -11.29
N HIS A 232 27.22 15.46 -10.88
CA HIS A 232 26.64 14.17 -11.25
C HIS A 232 25.73 14.25 -12.48
N ALA A 233 25.63 15.41 -13.13
CA ALA A 233 24.91 15.53 -14.40
C ALA A 233 25.48 14.56 -15.44
N GLY A 234 24.64 13.72 -16.02
CA GLY A 234 25.01 12.65 -16.95
C GLY A 234 25.57 11.38 -16.31
N ARG A 235 25.65 11.32 -14.97
CA ARG A 235 26.15 10.19 -14.18
C ARG A 235 25.10 9.68 -13.18
N GLU A 236 23.83 9.86 -13.48
CA GLU A 236 22.72 9.55 -12.58
C GLU A 236 22.68 8.08 -12.19
N ARG A 237 22.92 7.17 -13.15
CA ARG A 237 22.95 5.73 -12.91
C ARG A 237 24.04 5.36 -11.89
N ASP A 238 25.25 5.89 -12.08
CA ASP A 238 26.38 5.67 -11.18
C ASP A 238 26.12 6.27 -9.79
N PHE A 239 25.50 7.46 -9.75
CA PHE A 239 25.08 8.09 -8.51
C PHE A 239 24.08 7.21 -7.72
N TYR A 240 23.07 6.65 -8.39
CA TYR A 240 22.12 5.75 -7.74
C TYR A 240 22.79 4.47 -7.22
N ARG A 241 23.70 3.87 -7.98
CA ARG A 241 24.50 2.71 -7.53
C ARG A 241 25.32 3.05 -6.28
N ALA A 242 26.00 4.20 -6.27
CA ALA A 242 26.71 4.68 -5.11
C ALA A 242 25.79 4.92 -3.90
N CYS A 243 24.56 5.44 -4.11
CA CYS A 243 23.56 5.56 -3.04
C CYS A 243 23.22 4.19 -2.43
N PHE A 244 23.10 3.15 -3.26
CA PHE A 244 22.88 1.79 -2.79
C PHE A 244 24.06 1.25 -1.99
N ASP A 245 25.29 1.49 -2.44
CA ASP A 245 26.49 1.07 -1.70
C ASP A 245 26.56 1.72 -0.31
N VAL A 246 26.22 3.00 -0.20
CA VAL A 246 26.15 3.70 1.09
C VAL A 246 25.10 3.07 2.00
N VAL A 247 23.88 2.83 1.49
CA VAL A 247 22.80 2.23 2.30
C VAL A 247 23.10 0.80 2.71
N ARG A 248 23.72 0.00 1.83
CA ARG A 248 24.13 -1.38 2.12
C ARG A 248 25.16 -1.46 3.24
N ALA A 249 25.98 -0.42 3.42
CA ALA A 249 26.97 -0.33 4.48
C ALA A 249 26.38 0.12 5.84
N VAL A 250 25.10 0.52 5.90
CA VAL A 250 24.44 0.91 7.15
C VAL A 250 24.23 -0.34 8.01
N PRO A 251 24.76 -0.39 9.25
CA PRO A 251 24.47 -1.47 10.16
C PRO A 251 23.04 -1.34 10.74
N ARG A 252 22.49 -2.42 11.30
CA ARG A 252 21.14 -2.46 11.88
C ARG A 252 20.89 -1.36 12.91
N ASP A 253 21.81 -1.17 13.85
CA ASP A 253 21.76 -0.09 14.86
C ASP A 253 21.90 1.31 14.23
N GLY A 254 22.49 1.38 13.03
CA GLY A 254 22.56 2.59 12.22
C GLY A 254 21.19 3.04 11.72
N LEU A 255 20.34 2.11 11.26
CA LEU A 255 18.98 2.45 10.87
C LEU A 255 18.17 2.96 12.06
N GLU A 256 18.22 2.28 13.21
CA GLU A 256 17.52 2.73 14.42
C GLU A 256 17.91 4.17 14.81
N ARG A 257 19.20 4.50 14.72
CA ARG A 257 19.70 5.87 14.94
C ARG A 257 19.18 6.88 13.90
N LEU A 258 19.08 6.48 12.63
CA LEU A 258 18.55 7.34 11.56
C LEU A 258 17.05 7.63 11.73
N LEU A 259 16.27 6.66 12.22
CA LEU A 259 14.83 6.86 12.44
C LEU A 259 14.52 7.57 13.76
N GLY A 260 15.37 7.44 14.77
CA GLY A 260 15.25 8.12 16.04
C GLY A 260 13.94 7.80 16.80
N LEU A 261 13.38 8.83 17.45
CA LEU A 261 12.16 8.70 18.25
C LEU A 261 10.95 8.32 17.40
N ASP A 262 10.81 8.90 16.21
CA ASP A 262 9.69 8.62 15.30
C ASP A 262 9.71 7.14 14.88
N GLY A 263 10.88 6.60 14.53
CA GLY A 263 11.02 5.16 14.25
C GLY A 263 10.62 4.27 15.42
N THR A 264 10.96 4.68 16.65
CA THR A 264 10.60 3.94 17.86
C THR A 264 9.09 3.96 18.11
N ILE A 265 8.44 5.11 17.91
CA ILE A 265 6.99 5.26 18.05
C ILE A 265 6.27 4.42 17.01
N GLU A 266 6.65 4.55 15.74
CA GLU A 266 6.02 3.81 14.63
C GLU A 266 6.20 2.30 14.79
N LEU A 267 7.37 1.83 15.27
CA LEU A 267 7.59 0.41 15.54
C LEU A 267 6.67 -0.12 16.64
N LYS A 268 6.51 0.62 17.74
CA LYS A 268 5.59 0.22 18.83
C LYS A 268 4.13 0.19 18.38
N VAL A 269 3.72 1.13 17.54
CA VAL A 269 2.38 1.13 16.93
C VAL A 269 2.21 -0.10 16.03
N LEU A 270 3.19 -0.38 15.19
CA LEU A 270 3.19 -1.53 14.28
C LEU A 270 3.12 -2.86 15.03
N GLU A 271 3.89 -3.02 16.12
CA GLU A 271 3.86 -4.20 16.99
C GLU A 271 2.49 -4.46 17.61
N LYS A 272 1.83 -3.39 18.08
CA LYS A 272 0.47 -3.47 18.62
C LYS A 272 -0.52 -3.91 17.54
N LEU A 273 -0.47 -3.29 16.36
CA LEU A 273 -1.39 -3.57 15.26
C LEU A 273 -1.17 -4.98 14.68
N HIS A 274 0.06 -5.48 14.66
CA HIS A 274 0.39 -6.85 14.27
C HIS A 274 -0.30 -7.88 15.16
N THR A 275 -0.27 -7.65 16.48
CA THR A 275 -0.94 -8.52 17.46
C THR A 275 -2.46 -8.53 17.21
N GLN A 276 -3.05 -7.36 17.00
CA GLN A 276 -4.49 -7.22 16.73
C GLN A 276 -4.92 -7.92 15.42
N ALA A 277 -4.10 -7.84 14.37
CA ALA A 277 -4.42 -8.46 13.08
C ALA A 277 -4.33 -10.00 13.11
N ASN A 278 -3.37 -10.56 13.86
CA ASN A 278 -3.06 -12.00 13.87
C ASN A 278 -3.72 -12.79 15.01
N ALA A 279 -4.10 -12.13 16.12
CA ALA A 279 -4.76 -12.76 17.24
C ALA A 279 -6.05 -12.00 17.61
N PRO A 280 -7.05 -11.97 16.72
CA PRO A 280 -8.29 -11.26 16.97
C PRO A 280 -9.07 -11.93 18.12
N THR A 281 -9.65 -11.11 18.98
CA THR A 281 -10.53 -11.57 20.06
C THR A 281 -11.93 -11.03 19.84
N LEU A 282 -12.94 -11.88 20.09
CA LEU A 282 -14.33 -11.45 20.05
C LEU A 282 -14.61 -10.56 21.27
N PRO A 283 -15.05 -9.31 21.09
CA PRO A 283 -15.39 -8.46 22.21
C PRO A 283 -16.51 -9.07 23.06
N ARG A 284 -16.48 -8.80 24.37
CA ARG A 284 -17.52 -9.30 25.29
C ARG A 284 -18.91 -8.84 24.89
N VAL A 285 -19.01 -7.63 24.34
CA VAL A 285 -20.26 -6.96 23.99
C VAL A 285 -20.10 -6.36 22.58
N LEU A 286 -21.12 -6.55 21.74
CA LEU A 286 -21.14 -6.04 20.37
C LEU A 286 -22.41 -5.22 20.12
N ARG A 287 -22.27 -4.24 19.23
CA ARG A 287 -23.35 -3.43 18.67
C ARG A 287 -23.29 -3.48 17.15
N PHE A 288 -24.44 -3.60 16.48
CA PHE A 288 -24.51 -3.36 15.04
C PHE A 288 -24.05 -1.94 14.72
N ASN A 289 -23.09 -1.80 13.81
CA ASN A 289 -22.53 -0.50 13.50
C ASN A 289 -23.57 0.38 12.79
N PRO A 290 -24.04 1.49 13.42
CA PRO A 290 -25.05 2.35 12.81
C PRO A 290 -24.55 3.08 11.55
N GLU A 291 -23.24 3.15 11.36
CA GLU A 291 -22.62 3.76 10.18
C GLU A 291 -22.32 2.73 9.08
N ALA A 292 -22.62 1.44 9.28
CA ALA A 292 -22.47 0.45 8.22
C ALA A 292 -23.43 0.75 7.06
N THR A 293 -22.91 0.69 5.84
CA THR A 293 -23.72 0.75 4.64
C THR A 293 -24.48 -0.57 4.50
N VAL A 294 -25.80 -0.47 4.30
CA VAL A 294 -26.70 -1.61 4.14
C VAL A 294 -27.38 -1.51 2.78
N LYS A 295 -27.29 -2.55 1.96
CA LYS A 295 -28.05 -2.64 0.71
C LYS A 295 -28.66 -4.01 0.52
N TRP A 296 -29.95 -4.01 0.20
CA TRP A 296 -30.68 -5.20 -0.20
C TRP A 296 -30.46 -5.47 -1.69
N LEU A 297 -30.13 -6.71 -2.02
CA LEU A 297 -29.90 -7.17 -3.38
C LEU A 297 -31.19 -7.77 -3.96
N PRO A 298 -31.33 -7.86 -5.31
CA PRO A 298 -32.54 -8.38 -5.95
C PRO A 298 -32.89 -9.82 -5.58
N ASP A 299 -31.90 -10.62 -5.15
CA ASP A 299 -32.08 -12.01 -4.72
C ASP A 299 -32.52 -12.15 -3.24
N GLY A 300 -32.76 -11.03 -2.54
CA GLY A 300 -33.18 -10.99 -1.15
C GLY A 300 -32.02 -11.03 -0.14
N SER A 301 -30.77 -11.15 -0.58
CA SER A 301 -29.60 -11.03 0.28
C SER A 301 -29.29 -9.57 0.66
N VAL A 302 -28.44 -9.38 1.67
CA VAL A 302 -27.99 -8.07 2.14
C VAL A 302 -26.48 -7.94 2.01
N ALA A 303 -26.02 -6.86 1.37
CA ALA A 303 -24.63 -6.45 1.33
C ALA A 303 -24.36 -5.41 2.43
N LEU A 304 -23.36 -5.68 3.26
CA LEU A 304 -22.95 -4.85 4.39
C LEU A 304 -21.50 -4.39 4.20
N GLY A 305 -21.26 -3.09 4.26
CA GLY A 305 -19.92 -2.51 4.09
C GLY A 305 -19.65 -1.40 5.09
N TYR A 306 -18.38 -1.16 5.43
CA TYR A 306 -18.01 -0.01 6.27
C TYR A 306 -16.59 0.49 5.97
N TYR A 307 -15.57 -0.35 6.16
CA TYR A 307 -14.20 0.16 6.18
C TYR A 307 -13.54 0.30 4.79
N SER A 308 -14.12 -0.29 3.74
CA SER A 308 -13.55 -0.32 2.39
C SER A 308 -14.65 -0.26 1.34
N GLU A 309 -14.43 0.50 0.28
CA GLU A 309 -15.30 0.55 -0.91
C GLU A 309 -15.16 -0.72 -1.78
N TYR A 310 -14.07 -1.46 -1.60
CA TYR A 310 -13.77 -2.67 -2.38
C TYR A 310 -14.27 -3.96 -1.72
N GLU A 311 -14.74 -3.89 -0.48
CA GLU A 311 -15.04 -5.08 0.31
C GLU A 311 -16.34 -4.90 1.11
N ALA A 312 -17.36 -5.63 0.68
CA ALA A 312 -18.61 -5.80 1.39
C ALA A 312 -18.79 -7.27 1.75
N VAL A 313 -19.50 -7.53 2.85
CA VAL A 313 -19.92 -8.86 3.27
C VAL A 313 -21.37 -9.05 2.80
N ALA A 314 -21.60 -10.06 1.96
CA ALA A 314 -22.94 -10.46 1.57
C ALA A 314 -23.45 -11.57 2.48
N LEU A 315 -24.67 -11.42 2.99
CA LEU A 315 -25.35 -12.37 3.88
C LEU A 315 -26.78 -12.62 3.39
N PRO A 316 -27.40 -13.75 3.75
CA PRO A 316 -28.85 -13.91 3.60
C PRO A 316 -29.60 -12.77 4.30
N GLY A 317 -30.74 -12.35 3.74
CA GLY A 317 -31.53 -11.23 4.25
C GLY A 317 -31.95 -11.41 5.71
N GLU A 318 -32.24 -12.64 6.11
CA GLU A 318 -32.65 -13.00 7.47
C GLU A 318 -31.55 -12.71 8.49
N ALA A 319 -30.28 -12.77 8.08
CA ALA A 319 -29.15 -12.47 8.96
C ALA A 319 -29.18 -11.03 9.47
N TYR A 320 -29.67 -10.07 8.66
CA TYR A 320 -29.76 -8.67 9.06
C TYR A 320 -30.59 -8.49 10.34
N ALA A 321 -31.75 -9.15 10.39
CA ALA A 321 -32.66 -9.08 11.55
C ALA A 321 -32.09 -9.74 12.82
N LEU A 322 -31.06 -10.59 12.68
CA LEU A 322 -30.32 -11.15 13.81
C LEU A 322 -29.20 -10.19 14.26
N LEU A 323 -28.51 -9.56 13.31
CA LEU A 323 -27.41 -8.65 13.61
C LEU A 323 -27.85 -7.40 14.36
N VAL A 324 -29.03 -6.85 14.06
CA VAL A 324 -29.56 -5.66 14.76
C VAL A 324 -29.92 -5.90 16.23
N GLU A 325 -30.01 -7.15 16.68
CA GLU A 325 -30.23 -7.50 18.10
C GLU A 325 -28.98 -7.26 18.97
N PHE A 326 -27.81 -7.12 18.36
CA PHE A 326 -26.61 -6.67 19.04
C PHE A 326 -26.69 -5.16 19.26
N THR A 327 -27.12 -4.77 20.45
CA THR A 327 -27.32 -3.35 20.82
C THR A 327 -26.18 -2.75 21.64
N GLY A 328 -25.20 -3.56 22.03
CA GLY A 328 -24.11 -3.13 22.91
C GLY A 328 -24.46 -3.16 24.41
N GLN A 329 -25.61 -3.71 24.80
CA GLN A 329 -26.06 -3.72 26.20
C GLN A 329 -25.83 -5.06 26.93
N LYS A 330 -25.81 -6.16 26.18
CA LYS A 330 -25.70 -7.52 26.72
C LYS A 330 -24.44 -8.20 26.20
N PRO A 331 -23.85 -9.14 26.97
CA PRO A 331 -22.77 -9.97 26.47
C PRO A 331 -23.17 -10.75 25.22
N VAL A 332 -22.24 -10.97 24.30
CA VAL A 332 -22.46 -11.70 23.04
C VAL A 332 -23.19 -13.02 23.28
N GLU A 333 -22.75 -13.81 24.25
CA GLU A 333 -23.37 -15.12 24.54
C GLU A 333 -24.83 -15.00 25.01
N ALA A 334 -25.17 -13.94 25.75
CA ALA A 334 -26.55 -13.71 26.17
C ALA A 334 -27.46 -13.30 25.00
N VAL A 335 -26.93 -12.54 24.04
CA VAL A 335 -27.67 -12.22 22.80
C VAL A 335 -27.84 -13.48 21.96
N ARG A 336 -26.79 -14.29 21.78
CA ARG A 336 -26.87 -15.56 21.05
C ARG A 336 -27.89 -16.51 21.67
N GLN A 337 -27.90 -16.66 22.99
CA GLN A 337 -28.90 -17.49 23.67
C GLN A 337 -30.33 -16.97 23.43
N HIS A 338 -30.52 -15.64 23.48
CA HIS A 338 -31.82 -15.04 23.14
C HIS A 338 -32.25 -15.33 21.69
N LEU A 339 -31.32 -15.29 20.73
CA LEU A 339 -31.61 -15.66 19.33
C LEU A 339 -32.02 -17.14 19.21
N ARG A 340 -31.38 -18.05 19.94
CA ARG A 340 -31.74 -19.48 19.96
C ARG A 340 -33.16 -19.68 20.51
N ASP A 341 -33.45 -19.06 21.64
CA ASP A 341 -34.70 -19.25 22.37
C ASP A 341 -35.91 -18.65 21.64
N HIS A 342 -35.73 -17.51 20.95
CA HIS A 342 -36.85 -16.75 20.40
C HIS A 342 -36.90 -16.67 18.87
N LYS A 343 -35.78 -16.87 18.18
CA LYS A 343 -35.70 -16.79 16.71
C LYS A 343 -35.27 -18.11 16.04
N GLN A 344 -35.03 -19.17 16.84
CA GLN A 344 -34.54 -20.46 16.35
C GLN A 344 -33.28 -20.33 15.48
N ALA A 345 -32.43 -19.35 15.81
CA ALA A 345 -31.24 -19.01 15.05
C ALA A 345 -30.03 -18.88 15.98
N ASP A 346 -28.84 -19.17 15.47
CA ASP A 346 -27.57 -18.93 16.15
C ASP A 346 -26.59 -18.32 15.16
N LEU A 347 -25.75 -17.41 15.65
CA LEU A 347 -24.65 -16.84 14.91
C LEU A 347 -23.36 -17.37 15.52
N ASP A 348 -22.60 -18.11 14.73
CA ASP A 348 -21.34 -18.70 15.15
C ASP A 348 -20.36 -17.61 15.63
N PRO A 349 -19.62 -17.80 16.73
CA PRO A 349 -18.63 -16.84 17.22
C PRO A 349 -17.60 -16.43 16.17
N ASP A 350 -17.22 -17.33 15.27
CA ASP A 350 -16.26 -17.04 14.20
C ASP A 350 -16.86 -16.09 13.16
N ILE A 351 -18.16 -16.23 12.86
CA ILE A 351 -18.89 -15.28 12.00
C ILE A 351 -18.97 -13.91 12.68
N LEU A 352 -19.30 -13.87 13.98
CA LEU A 352 -19.37 -12.62 14.73
C LEU A 352 -18.00 -11.93 14.80
N LEU A 353 -16.92 -12.71 14.93
CA LEU A 353 -15.56 -12.21 14.91
C LEU A 353 -15.20 -11.62 13.54
N GLU A 354 -15.56 -12.29 12.45
CA GLU A 354 -15.33 -11.77 11.11
C GLU A 354 -16.14 -10.50 10.83
N LEU A 355 -17.43 -10.47 11.20
CA LEU A 355 -18.25 -9.26 11.11
C LEU A 355 -17.70 -8.12 11.96
N HIS A 356 -17.07 -8.44 13.11
CA HIS A 356 -16.37 -7.46 13.92
C HIS A 356 -15.11 -6.91 13.24
N ARG A 357 -14.29 -7.77 12.64
CA ARG A 357 -13.10 -7.39 11.86
C ARG A 357 -13.46 -6.49 10.68
N HIS A 358 -14.62 -6.75 10.05
CA HIS A 358 -15.19 -5.93 8.98
C HIS A 358 -15.94 -4.69 9.48
N ARG A 359 -16.01 -4.46 10.79
CA ARG A 359 -16.70 -3.33 11.44
C ARG A 359 -18.18 -3.23 11.10
N ILE A 360 -18.80 -4.36 10.78
CA ILE A 360 -20.26 -4.51 10.72
C ILE A 360 -20.83 -4.62 12.15
N LEU A 361 -20.10 -5.33 13.02
CA LEU A 361 -20.30 -5.32 14.47
C LEU A 361 -19.14 -4.56 15.13
N VAL A 362 -19.43 -3.72 16.11
CA VAL A 362 -18.43 -2.89 16.81
C VAL A 362 -18.63 -2.98 18.31
N GLU A 363 -17.60 -2.60 19.07
CA GLU A 363 -17.78 -2.32 20.49
C GLU A 363 -18.61 -1.03 20.65
N PRO A 364 -19.48 -0.94 21.67
CA PRO A 364 -20.43 0.16 21.85
C PRO A 364 -19.80 1.54 22.08
#